data_AF-A0A0F9AVE1-F1
#
_entry.id   AF-A0A0F9AVE1-F1
#
_cell.length_a   1.000
_cell.length_b   1.000
_cell.length_c   1.000
_cell.angle_alpha   90.00
_cell.angle_beta   90.00
_cell.angle_gamma   90.00
#
_symmetry.space_group_name_H-M   'P 1'
#
loop_
_entity.id
_entity.type
_entity.pdbx_description
1 polymer ?
#
loop_
_entity_poly.entity_id
_entity_poly.type
_entity_poly.pdbx_seq_one_letter_code
_entity_poly.pdbx_strand_id
1 'polypeptide(L)'
;MNYFIKKELYSTIGDQTALIELNTGEGSVVISEYGGRPLGLFPKKGNYNLLWVNPNIKKVIKERSWEIGGERYWISPERDFFYKKPDIWQEWACPQSLDPAHYEFLASSDNSCTVSSGF
;
A
#
# COMPACT_ATOMS: atom_id res chain seq x y z
N MET A 1 -3.04 9.44 15.19
CA MET A 1 -2.21 9.11 14.01
C MET A 1 -1.22 8.05 14.48
N ASN A 2 -1.20 6.85 13.90
CA ASN A 2 -0.13 5.90 14.22
C ASN A 2 1.06 6.23 13.34
N TYR A 3 2.19 6.50 13.97
CA TYR A 3 3.44 6.76 13.29
C TYR A 3 4.27 5.49 13.36
N PHE A 4 4.66 4.98 12.19
CA PHE A 4 5.61 3.87 12.09
C PHE A 4 6.98 4.44 11.78
N ILE A 5 8.02 3.99 12.48
CA ILE A 5 9.36 4.03 11.88
C ILE A 5 9.55 2.81 10.97
N LYS A 6 10.52 2.85 10.06
CA LYS A 6 10.75 1.78 9.08
C LYS A 6 10.88 0.40 9.73
N LYS A 7 11.67 0.29 10.81
CA LYS A 7 11.87 -0.98 11.53
C LYS A 7 10.55 -1.56 12.05
N GLU A 8 9.68 -0.71 12.59
CA GLU A 8 8.38 -1.11 13.11
C GLU A 8 7.49 -1.61 11.97
N LEU A 9 7.47 -0.90 10.84
CA LEU A 9 6.69 -1.30 9.65
C LEU A 9 7.09 -2.70 9.19
N TYR A 10 8.40 -2.93 8.95
CA TYR A 10 8.91 -4.25 8.57
C TYR A 10 8.60 -5.33 9.61
N SER A 11 8.79 -5.05 10.90
CA SER A 11 8.47 -6.02 11.96
C SER A 11 6.98 -6.33 12.09
N THR A 12 6.12 -5.43 11.59
CA THR A 12 4.67 -5.57 11.71
C THR A 12 4.09 -6.37 10.55
N ILE A 13 4.60 -6.27 9.33
CA ILE A 13 3.94 -6.89 8.16
C ILE A 13 4.88 -7.66 7.22
N GLY A 14 6.19 -7.67 7.48
CA GLY A 14 7.16 -8.32 6.59
C GLY A 14 7.01 -9.84 6.49
N ASP A 15 6.21 -10.45 7.37
CA ASP A 15 5.81 -11.86 7.33
C ASP A 15 4.50 -12.12 6.56
N GLN A 16 3.78 -11.08 6.15
CA GLN A 16 2.46 -11.17 5.51
C GLN A 16 2.42 -10.65 4.07
N THR A 17 3.35 -9.77 3.70
CA THR A 17 3.48 -9.23 2.35
C THR A 17 4.95 -9.02 2.02
N ALA A 18 5.33 -9.23 0.75
CA ALA A 18 6.64 -8.84 0.30
C ALA A 18 6.76 -7.30 0.33
N LEU A 19 7.93 -6.82 0.74
CA LEU A 19 8.30 -5.42 0.80
C LEU A 19 9.66 -5.22 0.11
N ILE A 20 9.81 -4.15 -0.65
CA ILE A 20 11.08 -3.70 -1.19
C ILE A 20 11.41 -2.33 -0.64
N GLU A 21 12.64 -2.13 -0.17
CA GLU A 21 13.18 -0.82 0.16
C GLU A 21 13.96 -0.27 -1.04
N LEU A 22 13.58 0.93 -1.49
CA LEU A 22 14.39 1.76 -2.38
C LEU A 22 15.09 2.81 -1.52
N ASN A 23 16.42 2.82 -1.48
CA ASN A 23 17.21 3.64 -0.57
C ASN A 23 18.11 4.60 -1.35
N THR A 24 18.03 5.89 -1.06
CA THR A 24 18.82 6.94 -1.72
C THR A 24 20.04 7.41 -0.91
N GLY A 25 20.35 6.73 0.19
CA GLY A 25 21.37 7.10 1.18
C GLY A 25 20.84 8.07 2.24
N GLU A 26 20.04 9.06 1.84
CA GLU A 26 19.45 10.03 2.77
C GLU A 26 18.06 9.60 3.26
N GLY A 27 17.25 9.03 2.36
CA GLY A 27 15.90 8.57 2.64
C GLY A 27 15.62 7.21 2.04
N SER A 28 14.42 6.69 2.31
CA SER A 28 13.98 5.42 1.75
C SER A 28 12.48 5.39 1.50
N VAL A 29 12.09 4.68 0.45
CA VAL A 29 10.72 4.33 0.15
C VAL A 29 10.55 2.83 0.37
N VAL A 30 9.47 2.42 1.02
CA VAL A 30 9.09 1.02 1.17
C VAL A 30 7.89 0.76 0.28
N ILE A 31 8.10 -0.07 -0.74
CA ILE A 31 7.07 -0.52 -1.68
C ILE A 31 6.49 -1.83 -1.16
N SER A 32 5.18 -1.93 -1.17
CA SER A 32 4.43 -3.12 -0.78
C SER A 32 3.88 -3.81 -2.02
N GLU A 33 4.09 -5.13 -2.09
CA GLU A 33 3.42 -5.97 -3.07
C GLU A 33 1.89 -5.95 -2.85
N TYR A 34 1.44 -5.91 -1.60
CA TYR A 34 0.04 -5.63 -1.30
C TYR A 34 -0.34 -4.23 -1.79
N GLY A 35 -1.18 -4.14 -2.83
CA GLY A 35 -1.59 -2.88 -3.44
C GLY A 35 -0.58 -2.28 -4.43
N GLY A 36 0.58 -2.91 -4.65
CA GLY A 36 1.58 -2.49 -5.64
C GLY A 36 2.06 -1.05 -5.46
N ARG A 37 2.22 -0.56 -4.22
CA ARG A 37 2.38 0.89 -3.95
C ARG A 37 3.39 1.23 -2.87
N PRO A 38 3.87 2.48 -2.81
CA PRO A 38 4.57 3.01 -1.63
C PRO A 38 3.68 2.93 -0.39
N LEU A 39 4.11 2.17 0.61
CA LEU A 39 3.49 2.11 1.93
C LEU A 39 4.27 2.95 2.95
N GLY A 40 5.56 3.14 2.72
CA GLY A 40 6.43 3.94 3.58
C GLY A 40 7.26 4.96 2.81
N LEU A 41 7.34 6.18 3.33
CA LEU A 41 8.25 7.22 2.88
C LEU A 41 8.99 7.77 4.12
N PHE A 42 10.29 7.51 4.19
CA PHE A 42 11.14 7.84 5.33
C PHE A 42 12.23 8.82 4.88
N PRO A 43 12.12 10.13 5.17
CA PRO A 43 13.06 11.14 4.71
C PRO A 43 14.47 11.00 5.29
N LYS A 44 14.58 10.38 6.48
CA LYS A 44 15.83 10.07 7.16
C LYS A 44 15.71 8.75 7.92
N LYS A 45 16.85 8.09 8.16
CA LYS A 45 16.91 6.88 8.99
C LYS A 45 16.40 7.18 10.41
N GLY A 46 15.44 6.37 10.87
CA GLY A 46 14.85 6.50 12.21
C GLY A 46 13.71 7.51 12.32
N ASN A 47 13.40 8.24 11.26
CA ASN A 47 12.22 9.12 11.24
C ASN A 47 10.93 8.33 11.03
N TYR A 48 9.82 8.97 11.41
CA TYR A 48 8.50 8.47 11.13
C TYR A 48 8.19 8.45 9.63
N ASN A 49 7.36 7.50 9.24
CA ASN A 49 6.73 7.43 7.94
C ASN A 49 5.91 8.69 7.70
N LEU A 50 6.08 9.31 6.53
CA LEU A 50 5.25 10.45 6.11
C LEU A 50 3.87 10.03 5.60
N LEU A 51 3.71 8.75 5.22
CA LEU A 51 2.45 8.21 4.75
C LEU A 51 1.64 7.65 5.92
N TRP A 52 0.33 7.85 5.86
CA TRP A 52 -0.59 7.22 6.82
C TRP A 52 -0.59 5.70 6.61
N VAL A 53 -0.58 4.95 7.71
CA VAL A 53 -0.70 3.50 7.71
C VAL A 53 -1.79 3.11 8.70
N ASN A 54 -2.60 2.13 8.33
CA ASN A 54 -3.68 1.66 9.20
C ASN A 54 -3.13 1.12 10.53
N PRO A 55 -3.62 1.57 11.69
CA PRO A 55 -3.27 1.01 12.99
C PRO A 55 -3.40 -0.50 13.10
N ASN A 56 -4.37 -1.07 12.40
CA ASN A 56 -4.70 -2.50 12.41
C ASN A 56 -4.21 -3.20 11.13
N ILE A 57 -3.12 -2.72 10.51
CA ILE A 57 -2.65 -3.18 9.20
C ILE A 57 -2.53 -4.71 9.08
N LYS A 58 -2.09 -5.43 10.14
CA LYS A 58 -2.07 -6.90 10.16
C LYS A 58 -3.44 -7.52 9.88
N LYS A 59 -4.49 -6.97 10.49
CA LYS A 59 -5.87 -7.43 10.29
C LYS A 59 -6.33 -7.10 8.88
N VAL A 60 -6.06 -5.89 8.42
CA VAL A 60 -6.47 -5.40 7.09
C VAL A 60 -5.84 -6.24 5.97
N ILE A 61 -4.54 -6.55 6.07
CA ILE A 61 -3.84 -7.42 5.11
C ILE A 61 -4.46 -8.82 5.11
N LYS A 62 -4.69 -9.39 6.30
CA LYS A 62 -5.31 -10.72 6.45
C LYS A 62 -6.71 -10.79 5.83
N GLU A 63 -7.49 -9.72 5.94
CA GLU A 63 -8.85 -9.60 5.39
C GLU A 63 -8.86 -9.19 3.91
N ARG A 64 -7.69 -8.96 3.30
CA ARG A 64 -7.52 -8.42 1.95
C ARG A 64 -8.34 -7.14 1.71
N SER A 65 -8.37 -6.24 2.69
CA SER A 65 -9.03 -4.94 2.60
C SER A 65 -8.08 -3.86 2.04
N TRP A 66 -8.61 -2.93 1.26
CA TRP A 66 -7.87 -1.85 0.59
C TRP A 66 -7.21 -0.86 1.56
N GLU A 67 -7.73 -0.75 2.78
CA GLU A 67 -7.47 0.33 3.73
C GLU A 67 -6.13 0.22 4.49
N ILE A 68 -5.06 -0.30 3.89
CA ILE A 68 -3.74 -0.41 4.55
C ILE A 68 -3.02 0.94 4.71
N GLY A 69 -3.40 1.93 3.90
CA GLY A 69 -2.73 3.22 3.80
C GLY A 69 -1.68 3.26 2.69
N GLY A 70 -0.65 4.09 2.90
CA GLY A 70 0.35 4.39 1.88
C GLY A 70 -0.11 5.48 0.90
N GLU A 71 0.46 5.43 -0.30
CA GLU A 71 -0.03 6.17 -1.46
C GLU A 71 -1.40 5.61 -1.89
N ARG A 72 -2.32 6.45 -2.36
CA ARG A 72 -3.68 6.03 -2.71
C ARG A 72 -4.06 6.60 -4.06
N TYR A 73 -4.47 5.71 -4.97
CA TYR A 73 -5.04 6.08 -6.25
C TYR A 73 -6.55 6.25 -6.13
N TRP A 74 -7.10 7.26 -6.80
CA TRP A 74 -8.54 7.48 -6.93
C TRP A 74 -8.91 7.48 -8.40
N ILE A 75 -9.91 6.69 -8.77
CA ILE A 75 -10.42 6.64 -10.14
C ILE A 75 -11.70 7.46 -10.22
N SER A 76 -11.77 8.31 -11.23
CA SER A 76 -12.96 9.11 -11.56
C SER A 76 -13.56 8.62 -12.89
N PRO A 77 -14.90 8.56 -13.03
CA PRO A 77 -15.90 8.88 -12.00
C PRO A 77 -16.06 7.78 -10.94
N GLU A 78 -15.95 8.14 -9.66
CA GLU A 78 -15.99 7.17 -8.55
C GLU A 78 -17.25 6.31 -8.54
N ARG A 79 -18.39 6.93 -8.87
CA ARG A 79 -19.70 6.29 -8.90
C ARG A 79 -19.68 4.98 -9.68
N ASP A 80 -18.98 4.95 -10.80
CA ASP A 80 -19.02 3.82 -11.73
C ASP A 80 -18.07 2.68 -11.32
N PHE A 81 -17.15 2.93 -10.38
CA PHE A 81 -16.12 1.96 -9.96
C PHE A 81 -16.24 1.50 -8.51
N PHE A 82 -16.72 2.36 -7.60
CA PHE A 82 -16.66 2.13 -6.16
C PHE A 82 -18.03 1.94 -5.50
N TYR A 83 -19.14 1.99 -6.23
CA TYR A 83 -20.48 1.80 -5.64
C TYR A 83 -21.17 0.58 -6.25
N LYS A 84 -21.65 -0.34 -5.40
CA LYS A 84 -22.47 -1.47 -5.87
C LYS A 84 -23.86 -1.04 -6.34
N LYS A 85 -24.34 0.12 -5.85
CA LYS A 85 -25.59 0.77 -6.26
C LYS A 85 -25.30 2.21 -6.72
N PRO A 86 -24.71 2.37 -7.92
CA PRO A 86 -24.20 3.65 -8.40
C PRO A 86 -25.29 4.72 -8.58
N ASP A 87 -26.47 4.30 -9.01
CA ASP A 87 -27.66 5.13 -9.24
C ASP A 87 -28.14 5.89 -7.99
N ILE A 88 -27.93 5.31 -6.80
CA ILE A 88 -28.31 5.92 -5.51
C ILE A 88 -27.13 6.21 -4.58
N TRP A 89 -25.89 6.09 -5.08
CA TRP A 89 -24.66 6.33 -4.31
C TRP A 89 -24.57 5.52 -3.01
N GLN A 90 -24.97 4.24 -3.06
CA GLN A 90 -24.93 3.35 -1.90
C GLN A 90 -24.00 2.16 -2.09
N GLU A 91 -23.61 1.57 -0.96
CA GLU A 91 -22.74 0.40 -0.89
C GLU A 91 -21.38 0.66 -1.53
N TRP A 92 -20.68 1.66 -0.98
CA TRP A 92 -19.30 1.93 -1.36
C TRP A 92 -18.44 0.70 -1.05
N ALA A 93 -17.70 0.23 -2.04
CA ALA A 93 -16.78 -0.89 -1.95
C ALA A 93 -15.68 -0.73 -3.01
N CYS A 94 -14.43 -0.69 -2.57
CA CYS A 94 -13.29 -0.79 -3.48
C CYS A 94 -13.19 -2.20 -4.08
N PRO A 95 -13.18 -2.35 -5.42
CA PRO A 95 -12.98 -3.66 -6.04
C PRO A 95 -11.62 -4.25 -5.65
N GLN A 96 -11.60 -5.49 -5.14
CA GLN A 96 -10.35 -6.15 -4.75
C GLN A 96 -9.39 -6.37 -5.92
N SER A 97 -9.89 -6.43 -7.17
CA SER A 97 -9.06 -6.47 -8.38
C SER A 97 -8.38 -5.14 -8.69
N LEU A 98 -8.87 -4.04 -8.12
CA LEU A 98 -8.27 -2.72 -8.23
C LEU A 98 -7.31 -2.46 -7.06
N ASP A 99 -7.78 -2.69 -5.83
CA ASP A 99 -6.99 -2.50 -4.61
C ASP A 99 -7.43 -3.52 -3.53
N PRO A 100 -6.55 -4.42 -3.06
CA PRO A 100 -5.09 -4.45 -3.30
C PRO A 100 -4.63 -5.10 -4.59
N ALA A 101 -5.52 -5.72 -5.37
CA ALA A 101 -5.16 -6.65 -6.43
C ALA A 101 -4.12 -7.71 -5.98
N HIS A 102 -3.62 -8.48 -6.95
CA HIS A 102 -2.53 -9.42 -6.72
C HIS A 102 -1.33 -8.97 -7.54
N TYR A 103 -0.56 -8.03 -6.98
CA TYR A 103 0.70 -7.64 -7.57
C TYR A 103 1.81 -8.63 -7.20
N GLU A 104 2.82 -8.69 -8.04
CA GLU A 104 4.09 -9.37 -7.79
C GLU A 104 5.26 -8.45 -8.15
N PHE A 105 6.38 -8.56 -7.42
CA PHE A 105 7.62 -7.90 -7.81
C PHE A 105 8.31 -8.66 -8.94
N LEU A 106 8.48 -8.02 -10.10
CA LEU A 106 9.13 -8.63 -11.26
C LEU A 106 10.63 -8.33 -11.32
N ALA A 107 11.02 -7.13 -10.90
CA ALA A 107 12.40 -6.67 -10.92
C ALA A 107 12.62 -5.57 -9.88
N SER A 108 13.86 -5.47 -9.40
CA SER A 108 14.30 -4.35 -8.57
C SER A 108 15.76 -4.02 -8.81
N SER A 109 16.08 -2.75 -8.56
CA SER A 109 17.42 -2.19 -8.44
C SER A 109 17.49 -1.38 -7.14
N ASP A 110 18.64 -0.77 -6.87
CA ASP A 110 18.81 0.08 -5.68
C ASP A 110 17.83 1.28 -5.63
N ASN A 111 17.34 1.72 -6.79
CA ASN A 111 16.54 2.94 -6.94
C ASN A 111 15.20 2.74 -7.66
N SER A 112 14.84 1.53 -8.07
CA SER A 112 13.58 1.26 -8.75
C SER A 112 13.08 -0.16 -8.49
N CYS A 113 11.78 -0.37 -8.63
CA CYS A 113 11.20 -1.71 -8.73
C CYS A 113 10.03 -1.70 -9.72
N THR A 114 9.74 -2.87 -10.29
CA THR A 114 8.58 -3.11 -11.12
C THR A 114 7.63 -4.04 -10.40
N VAL A 115 6.39 -3.58 -10.23
CA VAL A 115 5.26 -4.39 -9.76
C VAL A 115 4.31 -4.66 -10.92
N SER A 116 3.73 -5.85 -10.98
CA SER A 116 2.75 -6.21 -12.00
C SER A 116 1.63 -7.02 -11.39
N SER A 117 0.40 -6.75 -11.82
CA SER A 117 -0.78 -7.54 -11.49
C SER A 117 -1.12 -8.38 -12.72
N GLY A 118 -1.22 -9.70 -12.55
CA GLY A 118 -1.41 -10.65 -13.66
C GLY A 118 -2.85 -10.77 -14.18
N PHE A 119 -3.72 -9.80 -13.89
CA PHE A 119 -5.11 -9.78 -14.37
C PHE A 119 -5.25 -9.05 -15.70
#